data_AF-A0A0S8KIB3-F1
#
_entry.id   AF-A0A0S8KIB3-F1
#
_cell.length_a   1.000
_cell.length_b   1.000
_cell.length_c   1.000
_cell.angle_alpha   90.00
_cell.angle_beta   90.00
_cell.angle_gamma   90.00
#
_symmetry.space_group_name_H-M   'P 1'
#
loop_
_entity.id
_entity.type
_entity.pdbx_description
1 polymer ?
#
loop_
_entity_poly.entity_id
_entity_poly.type
_entity_poly.pdbx_seq_one_letter_code
_entity_poly.pdbx_strand_id
1 'polypeptide(L)'
;DLAHNYLNSCAPNAILYTNGDNDTFPLWYAQEVEGIRTDVRIINLMLFNTEWYIDQMTRKAYESDPVPMTLPPNKWEDGTNNIIYMFERVEGHVDLKQIIDFVANEDPRTKFNPQPGMSLDYIPSKKFKIPVDREKVLRNGVVREKDSALILPEIAWSINKNSILKNELMQLDIMATADWDRPIYFVAAGSEGAMNLEPFFQMDGLAYRLVPISSPGRNFLTYGRIDTDTLWDRMMNTFRYGRMEEPDVYLDYYNIRTLSVIKLRNKFSRLASELIAENKIDSAIMALDRCMELMPHPKVPYDAFVPPLARAYYDCNQQEKGFEILRKHVDLLKEDLAYYYDLKREYRQTLDYEIRLSLQLLQEYQNMAMQYGEQEAAEEINEHFNNYYQRYLQERG
;
A
#
# COMPACT_ATOMS: atom_id res chain seq x y z
N ASP A 1 11.33 -13.43 6.67
CA ASP A 1 11.77 -12.04 6.36
C ASP A 1 10.66 -11.07 6.01
N LEU A 2 9.83 -11.30 4.99
CA LEU A 2 8.76 -10.35 4.66
C LEU A 2 7.80 -10.06 5.83
N ALA A 3 7.38 -11.10 6.56
CA ALA A 3 6.56 -10.95 7.77
C ALA A 3 7.25 -10.10 8.84
N HIS A 4 8.53 -10.36 9.09
CA HIS A 4 9.37 -9.55 9.97
C HIS A 4 9.39 -8.08 9.52
N ASN A 5 9.52 -7.81 8.21
CA ASN A 5 9.58 -6.45 7.69
C ASN A 5 8.23 -5.72 7.76
N TYR A 6 7.10 -6.41 7.55
CA TYR A 6 5.77 -5.83 7.76
C TYR A 6 5.58 -5.43 9.23
N LEU A 7 5.89 -6.32 10.17
CA LEU A 7 5.79 -6.03 11.59
C LEU A 7 6.73 -4.88 12.00
N ASN A 8 7.97 -4.87 11.51
CA ASN A 8 8.94 -3.80 11.76
C ASN A 8 8.70 -2.52 10.95
N SER A 9 7.71 -2.51 10.06
CA SER A 9 7.17 -1.26 9.47
C SER A 9 6.28 -0.51 10.46
N CYS A 10 5.76 -1.20 11.49
CA CYS A 10 4.79 -0.62 12.41
C CYS A 10 5.48 0.03 13.61
N ALA A 11 4.99 1.18 14.05
CA ALA A 11 5.35 1.76 15.35
C ALA A 11 4.94 0.83 16.53
N PRO A 12 5.46 1.05 17.75
CA PRO A 12 5.12 0.23 18.91
C PRO A 12 3.62 0.18 19.21
N ASN A 13 3.13 -0.98 19.64
CA ASN A 13 1.73 -1.25 19.99
C ASN A 13 0.70 -0.95 18.88
N ALA A 14 1.14 -0.86 17.62
CA ALA A 14 0.29 -0.51 16.50
C ALA A 14 -0.81 -1.56 16.23
N ILE A 15 -1.88 -1.14 15.57
CA ILE A 15 -2.85 -2.02 14.91
C ILE A 15 -2.46 -2.11 13.44
N LEU A 16 -2.32 -3.33 12.92
CA LEU A 16 -2.06 -3.60 11.51
C LEU A 16 -3.25 -4.35 10.90
N TYR A 17 -3.97 -3.68 10.00
CA TYR A 17 -5.03 -4.29 9.22
C TYR A 17 -4.48 -5.08 8.04
N THR A 18 -4.93 -6.32 7.92
CA THR A 18 -4.63 -7.26 6.84
C THR A 18 -5.91 -7.65 6.10
N ASN A 19 -5.81 -8.05 4.83
CA ASN A 19 -6.99 -8.33 4.01
C ASN A 19 -7.24 -9.82 3.80
N GLY A 20 -6.22 -10.67 3.90
CA GLY A 20 -6.21 -12.01 3.33
C GLY A 20 -5.49 -13.04 4.18
N ASP A 21 -5.48 -14.28 3.72
CA ASP A 21 -4.62 -15.34 4.25
C ASP A 21 -3.13 -15.04 4.01
N ASN A 22 -2.78 -14.62 2.79
CA ASN A 22 -1.41 -14.40 2.32
C ASN A 22 -0.67 -13.27 3.05
N ASP A 23 -1.39 -12.27 3.54
CA ASP A 23 -0.83 -11.16 4.33
C ASP A 23 -1.00 -11.35 5.84
N THR A 24 -1.79 -12.33 6.30
CA THR A 24 -2.06 -12.56 7.73
C THR A 24 -1.26 -13.73 8.29
N PHE A 25 -1.32 -14.91 7.67
CA PHE A 25 -0.76 -16.12 8.27
C PHE A 25 0.75 -16.07 8.48
N PRO A 26 1.55 -15.51 7.54
CA PRO A 26 2.98 -15.32 7.80
C PRO A 26 3.26 -14.38 8.98
N LEU A 27 2.42 -13.37 9.20
CA LEU A 27 2.56 -12.45 10.33
C LEU A 27 2.23 -13.11 11.65
N TRP A 28 1.15 -13.91 11.71
CA TRP A 28 0.84 -14.71 12.89
C TRP A 28 1.93 -15.72 13.19
N TYR A 29 2.45 -16.44 12.18
CA TYR A 29 3.60 -17.32 12.38
C TYR A 29 4.79 -16.58 13.00
N ALA A 30 5.12 -15.39 12.47
CA ALA A 30 6.22 -14.58 13.00
C ALA A 30 5.99 -14.13 14.46
N GLN A 31 4.75 -13.91 14.89
CA GLN A 31 4.45 -13.56 16.28
C GLN A 31 4.41 -14.79 17.19
N GLU A 32 3.65 -15.81 16.81
CA GLU A 32 3.31 -16.98 17.64
C GLU A 32 4.49 -17.94 17.79
N VAL A 33 5.34 -18.07 16.76
CA VAL A 33 6.45 -19.03 16.74
C VAL A 33 7.79 -18.31 16.92
N GLU A 34 8.01 -17.23 16.18
CA GLU A 34 9.31 -16.53 16.18
C GLU A 34 9.40 -15.39 17.23
N GLY A 35 8.29 -15.05 17.91
CA GLY A 35 8.26 -14.01 18.95
C GLY A 35 8.53 -12.59 18.45
N ILE A 36 8.32 -12.32 17.17
CA ILE A 36 8.66 -11.04 16.55
C ILE A 36 7.52 -10.05 16.75
N ARG A 37 7.80 -8.88 17.36
CA ARG A 37 6.87 -7.75 17.45
C ARG A 37 5.47 -8.16 17.96
N THR A 38 5.43 -8.93 19.05
CA THR A 38 4.19 -9.37 19.71
C THR A 38 3.40 -8.22 20.34
N ASP A 39 3.92 -6.98 20.28
CA ASP A 39 3.22 -5.73 20.60
C ASP A 39 2.23 -5.30 19.51
N VAL A 40 2.49 -5.63 18.24
CA VAL A 40 1.62 -5.24 17.11
C VAL A 40 0.36 -6.09 17.09
N ARG A 41 -0.82 -5.47 17.06
CA ARG A 41 -2.09 -6.18 16.90
C ARG A 41 -2.41 -6.38 15.42
N ILE A 42 -2.41 -7.62 14.96
CA ILE A 42 -2.85 -7.96 13.60
C ILE A 42 -4.37 -8.18 13.60
N ILE A 43 -5.08 -7.46 12.73
CA ILE A 43 -6.52 -7.61 12.51
C ILE A 43 -6.77 -8.00 11.05
N ASN A 44 -7.18 -9.24 10.83
CA ASN A 44 -7.61 -9.73 9.52
C ASN A 44 -9.06 -9.29 9.26
N LEU A 45 -9.24 -8.44 8.25
CA LEU A 45 -10.52 -7.84 7.93
C LEU A 45 -11.58 -8.84 7.45
N MET A 46 -11.20 -9.99 6.88
CA MET A 46 -12.19 -11.03 6.53
C MET A 46 -12.75 -11.71 7.79
N LEU A 47 -11.92 -11.93 8.81
CA LEU A 47 -12.34 -12.52 10.08
C LEU A 47 -13.00 -11.51 11.01
N PHE A 48 -12.70 -10.23 10.84
CA PHE A 48 -13.25 -9.11 11.61
C PHE A 48 -14.73 -8.80 11.36
N ASN A 49 -15.44 -9.72 10.73
CA ASN A 49 -16.89 -9.76 10.64
C ASN A 49 -17.54 -10.74 11.65
N THR A 50 -16.73 -11.51 12.38
CA THR A 50 -17.21 -12.57 13.27
C THR A 50 -17.13 -12.13 14.74
N GLU A 51 -18.14 -12.47 15.52
CA GLU A 51 -18.24 -12.13 16.94
C GLU A 51 -16.99 -12.56 17.71
N TRP A 52 -16.61 -13.84 17.59
CA TRP A 52 -15.47 -14.41 18.32
C TRP A 52 -14.15 -13.69 18.05
N TYR A 53 -13.93 -13.23 16.80
CA TYR A 53 -12.69 -12.56 16.44
C TYR A 53 -12.69 -11.11 16.93
N ILE A 54 -13.83 -10.42 16.86
CA ILE A 54 -13.99 -9.07 17.45
C ILE A 54 -13.77 -9.14 18.96
N ASP A 55 -14.39 -10.10 19.65
CA ASP A 55 -14.21 -10.37 21.08
C ASP A 55 -12.77 -10.70 21.46
N GLN A 56 -12.01 -11.34 20.57
CA GLN A 56 -10.60 -11.59 20.80
C GLN A 56 -9.77 -10.29 20.74
N MET A 57 -10.16 -9.32 19.90
CA MET A 57 -9.44 -8.05 19.77
C MET A 57 -9.60 -7.17 21.02
N THR A 58 -10.70 -7.30 21.76
CA THR A 58 -10.93 -6.55 23.02
C THR A 58 -10.14 -7.11 24.21
N ARG A 59 -9.31 -8.15 24.00
CA ARG A 59 -8.48 -8.78 25.03
C ARG A 59 -7.00 -8.53 24.76
N LYS A 60 -6.21 -8.42 25.84
CA LYS A 60 -4.75 -8.35 25.73
C LYS A 60 -4.22 -9.65 25.13
N ALA A 61 -3.29 -9.55 24.18
CA ALA A 61 -2.65 -10.70 23.57
C ALA A 61 -1.14 -10.43 23.56
N TYR A 62 -0.38 -11.24 24.27
CA TYR A 62 1.05 -11.01 24.50
C TYR A 62 1.32 -9.59 25.04
N GLU A 63 2.21 -8.85 24.39
CA GLU A 63 2.51 -7.46 24.72
C GLU A 63 1.52 -6.46 24.10
N SER A 64 0.68 -6.91 23.16
CA SER A 64 -0.31 -6.09 22.49
C SER A 64 -1.50 -5.78 23.39
N ASP A 65 -1.71 -4.50 23.68
CA ASP A 65 -2.84 -4.06 24.51
C ASP A 65 -4.20 -4.36 23.84
N PRO A 66 -5.28 -4.50 24.64
CA PRO A 66 -6.64 -4.59 24.13
C PRO A 66 -6.94 -3.51 23.11
N VAL A 67 -7.62 -3.86 22.02
CA VAL A 67 -8.12 -2.87 21.06
C VAL A 67 -9.31 -2.15 21.70
N PRO A 68 -9.28 -0.82 21.83
CA PRO A 68 -10.40 -0.08 22.40
C PRO A 68 -11.61 -0.17 21.46
N MET A 69 -12.76 -0.49 22.04
CA MET A 69 -14.08 -0.53 21.38
C MET A 69 -15.07 0.25 22.24
N THR A 70 -15.93 1.04 21.61
CA THR A 70 -17.01 1.75 22.32
C THR A 70 -18.38 1.17 22.03
N LEU A 71 -18.54 0.48 20.90
CA LEU A 71 -19.76 -0.27 20.67
C LEU A 71 -19.90 -1.37 21.76
N PRO A 72 -21.12 -1.64 22.23
CA PRO A 72 -21.39 -2.78 23.11
C PRO A 72 -21.47 -4.11 22.34
N PRO A 73 -21.23 -5.27 22.98
CA PRO A 73 -21.20 -6.58 22.32
C PRO A 73 -22.43 -6.92 21.46
N ASN A 74 -23.63 -6.50 21.88
CA ASN A 74 -24.86 -6.68 21.11
C ASN A 74 -24.81 -6.03 19.72
N LYS A 75 -23.84 -5.15 19.42
CA LYS A 75 -23.63 -4.54 18.11
C LYS A 75 -22.80 -5.39 17.16
N TRP A 76 -22.13 -6.43 17.64
CA TRP A 76 -21.33 -7.35 16.81
C TRP A 76 -21.59 -8.83 17.05
N GLU A 77 -22.50 -9.19 17.96
CA GLU A 77 -23.06 -10.53 18.10
C GLU A 77 -23.42 -11.15 16.73
N ASP A 78 -23.37 -12.48 16.66
CA ASP A 78 -23.65 -13.20 15.42
C ASP A 78 -25.05 -12.84 14.86
N GLY A 79 -25.11 -12.57 13.56
CA GLY A 79 -26.32 -12.09 12.89
C GLY A 79 -26.62 -10.59 13.01
N THR A 80 -26.03 -9.87 13.97
CA THR A 80 -26.23 -8.41 14.12
C THR A 80 -25.27 -7.62 13.25
N ASN A 81 -25.73 -6.54 12.61
CA ASN A 81 -24.90 -5.58 11.87
C ASN A 81 -23.93 -6.22 10.84
N ASN A 82 -24.32 -7.35 10.24
CA ASN A 82 -23.53 -7.95 9.15
C ASN A 82 -23.47 -7.04 7.92
N ILE A 83 -24.52 -6.24 7.70
CA ILE A 83 -24.59 -5.17 6.72
C ILE A 83 -25.21 -3.96 7.42
N ILE A 84 -24.58 -2.79 7.30
CA ILE A 84 -25.07 -1.53 7.85
C ILE A 84 -25.31 -0.56 6.70
N TYR A 85 -26.55 -0.10 6.56
CA TYR A 85 -26.92 0.85 5.51
C TYR A 85 -26.47 2.27 5.87
N MET A 86 -26.07 3.02 4.86
CA MET A 86 -25.64 4.42 4.98
C MET A 86 -26.63 5.32 4.27
N PHE A 87 -27.23 6.26 4.99
CA PHE A 87 -28.14 7.26 4.45
C PHE A 87 -27.57 8.65 4.69
N GLU A 88 -27.45 9.48 3.66
CA GLU A 88 -27.04 10.89 3.85
C GLU A 88 -28.21 11.70 4.41
N ARG A 89 -28.36 11.69 5.75
CA ARG A 89 -29.41 12.44 6.49
C ARG A 89 -28.87 13.69 7.16
N VAL A 90 -27.55 13.85 7.19
CA VAL A 90 -26.85 14.98 7.79
C VAL A 90 -25.98 15.64 6.73
N GLU A 91 -25.95 16.97 6.72
CA GLU A 91 -25.08 17.74 5.83
C GLU A 91 -23.64 17.83 6.36
N GLY A 92 -22.66 17.84 5.46
CA GLY A 92 -21.25 17.99 5.81
C GLY A 92 -20.58 16.72 6.36
N HIS A 93 -19.36 16.87 6.87
CA HIS A 93 -18.61 15.79 7.53
C HIS A 93 -19.00 15.72 9.01
N VAL A 94 -19.35 14.51 9.47
CA VAL A 94 -19.78 14.25 10.85
C VAL A 94 -18.64 13.66 11.66
N ASP A 95 -18.49 14.08 12.91
CA ASP A 95 -17.50 13.52 13.82
C ASP A 95 -17.72 12.01 13.97
N LEU A 96 -16.65 11.23 13.80
CA LEU A 96 -16.75 9.78 13.82
C LEU A 96 -17.25 9.25 15.17
N LYS A 97 -16.91 9.90 16.29
CA LYS A 97 -17.43 9.51 17.62
C LYS A 97 -18.95 9.63 17.66
N GLN A 98 -19.51 10.69 17.08
CA GLN A 98 -20.97 10.89 17.01
C GLN A 98 -21.65 9.82 16.14
N ILE A 99 -20.99 9.37 15.07
CA ILE A 99 -21.51 8.27 14.23
C ILE A 99 -21.56 6.97 15.04
N ILE A 100 -20.50 6.66 15.78
CA ILE A 100 -20.46 5.45 16.60
C ILE A 100 -21.48 5.51 17.73
N ASP A 101 -21.60 6.65 18.42
CA ASP A 101 -22.62 6.89 19.45
C ASP A 101 -24.04 6.73 18.88
N PHE A 102 -24.27 7.19 17.64
CA PHE A 102 -25.56 7.06 16.96
C PHE A 102 -25.91 5.59 16.72
N VAL A 103 -24.96 4.78 16.23
CA VAL A 103 -25.14 3.33 16.01
C VAL A 103 -25.31 2.59 17.34
N ALA A 104 -24.59 2.99 18.38
CA ALA A 104 -24.71 2.43 19.73
C ALA A 104 -26.09 2.70 20.36
N ASN A 105 -26.77 3.79 19.97
CA ASN A 105 -28.00 4.24 20.59
C ASN A 105 -29.19 3.31 20.25
N GLU A 106 -29.95 2.91 21.28
CA GLU A 106 -31.14 2.04 21.16
C GLU A 106 -32.47 2.78 20.99
N ASP A 107 -32.46 4.11 20.91
CA ASP A 107 -33.66 4.90 20.62
C ASP A 107 -34.25 4.52 19.24
N PRO A 108 -35.57 4.25 19.13
CA PRO A 108 -36.18 3.91 17.85
C PRO A 108 -35.96 4.94 16.73
N ARG A 109 -35.66 6.20 17.06
CA ARG A 109 -35.35 7.27 16.10
C ARG A 109 -33.98 7.10 15.42
N THR A 110 -33.06 6.35 16.04
CA THR A 110 -31.75 6.01 15.44
C THR A 110 -31.79 4.72 14.63
N LYS A 111 -32.96 4.08 14.49
CA LYS A 111 -33.14 2.85 13.74
C LYS A 111 -33.77 3.09 12.37
N PHE A 112 -33.51 2.16 11.45
CA PHE A 112 -34.16 2.07 10.15
C PHE A 112 -35.05 0.83 10.12
N ASN A 113 -36.34 1.01 9.79
CA ASN A 113 -37.33 -0.08 9.74
C ASN A 113 -37.77 -0.29 8.28
N PRO A 114 -37.11 -1.17 7.51
CA PRO A 114 -37.44 -1.39 6.09
C PRO A 114 -38.79 -2.10 5.89
N GLN A 115 -39.23 -2.86 6.89
CA GLN A 115 -40.50 -3.58 6.88
C GLN A 115 -41.01 -3.80 8.31
N PRO A 116 -42.31 -4.08 8.51
CA PRO A 116 -42.87 -4.34 9.83
C PRO A 116 -42.11 -5.45 10.58
N GLY A 117 -41.75 -5.18 11.84
CA GLY A 117 -41.03 -6.13 12.69
C GLY A 117 -39.50 -6.19 12.47
N MET A 118 -38.95 -5.40 11.54
CA MET A 118 -37.49 -5.23 11.41
C MET A 118 -37.05 -3.87 11.94
N SER A 119 -35.98 -3.87 12.74
CA SER A 119 -35.31 -2.67 13.20
C SER A 119 -33.80 -2.87 13.06
N LEU A 120 -33.18 -2.03 12.24
CA LEU A 120 -31.77 -2.13 11.88
C LEU A 120 -31.03 -0.87 12.32
N ASP A 121 -29.78 -1.04 12.77
CA ASP A 121 -28.86 0.08 12.89
C ASP A 121 -28.50 0.62 11.50
N TYR A 122 -28.23 1.92 11.42
CA TYR A 122 -27.79 2.57 10.19
C TYR A 122 -26.83 3.71 10.49
N ILE A 123 -26.09 4.15 9.48
CA ILE A 123 -25.20 5.31 9.57
C ILE A 123 -25.87 6.51 8.87
N PRO A 124 -26.03 7.67 9.54
CA PRO A 124 -26.75 8.83 9.00
C PRO A 124 -25.90 9.76 8.11
N SER A 125 -24.69 9.33 7.72
CA SER A 125 -23.79 10.08 6.85
C SER A 125 -22.89 9.13 6.05
N LYS A 126 -22.36 9.62 4.93
CA LYS A 126 -21.26 8.98 4.20
C LYS A 126 -19.94 9.74 4.32
N LYS A 127 -19.95 10.84 5.07
CA LYS A 127 -18.88 11.83 5.20
C LYS A 127 -18.49 11.89 6.67
N PHE A 128 -17.25 11.52 6.95
CA PHE A 128 -16.71 11.34 8.28
C PHE A 128 -15.59 12.32 8.53
N LYS A 129 -15.38 12.68 9.79
CA LYS A 129 -14.19 13.39 10.22
C LYS A 129 -13.71 12.96 11.59
N ILE A 130 -12.41 13.10 11.81
CA ILE A 130 -11.74 12.91 13.09
C ILE A 130 -10.97 14.21 13.42
N PRO A 131 -11.25 14.88 14.54
CA PRO A 131 -10.47 16.03 14.98
C PRO A 131 -9.03 15.61 15.33
N VAL A 132 -8.08 16.51 15.09
CA VAL A 132 -6.65 16.24 15.31
C VAL A 132 -6.15 17.10 16.47
N ASP A 133 -5.70 16.44 17.53
CA ASP A 133 -4.91 17.08 18.58
C ASP A 133 -3.45 17.13 18.14
N ARG A 134 -3.02 18.31 17.66
CA ARG A 134 -1.67 18.54 17.15
C ARG A 134 -0.59 18.22 18.18
N GLU A 135 -0.79 18.59 19.45
CA GLU A 135 0.20 18.37 20.50
C GLU A 135 0.36 16.88 20.79
N LYS A 136 -0.76 16.15 20.77
CA LYS A 136 -0.76 14.70 20.94
C LYS A 136 -0.10 13.97 19.77
N VAL A 137 -0.39 14.39 18.53
CA VAL A 137 0.23 13.86 17.31
C VAL A 137 1.75 14.00 17.33
N LEU A 138 2.27 15.16 17.77
CA LEU A 138 3.71 15.39 17.88
C LEU A 138 4.32 14.62 19.06
N ARG A 139 3.70 14.68 20.24
CA ARG A 139 4.16 13.98 21.44
C ARG A 139 4.27 12.47 21.25
N ASN A 140 3.31 11.88 20.52
CA ASN A 140 3.27 10.44 20.25
C ASN A 140 4.08 10.03 19.01
N GLY A 141 4.80 10.97 18.37
CA GLY A 141 5.62 10.68 17.18
C GLY A 141 4.81 10.16 15.99
N VAL A 142 3.57 10.60 15.85
CA VAL A 142 2.73 10.30 14.67
C VAL A 142 3.25 11.04 13.45
N VAL A 143 3.68 12.29 13.65
CA VAL A 143 4.31 13.14 12.65
C VAL A 143 5.60 13.69 13.25
N ARG A 144 6.67 13.77 12.45
CA ARG A 144 7.94 14.36 12.88
C ARG A 144 7.85 15.88 12.95
N GLU A 145 8.68 16.48 13.80
CA GLU A 145 8.71 17.94 13.98
C GLU A 145 8.92 18.73 12.67
N LYS A 146 9.75 18.20 11.76
CA LYS A 146 10.00 18.80 10.42
C LYS A 146 8.72 18.95 9.58
N ASP A 147 7.75 18.07 9.80
CA ASP A 147 6.48 18.01 9.08
C ASP A 147 5.33 18.61 9.89
N SER A 148 5.61 19.19 11.07
CA SER A 148 4.57 19.66 11.97
C SER A 148 3.64 20.66 11.28
N ALA A 149 4.16 21.55 10.42
CA ALA A 149 3.37 22.53 9.67
C ALA A 149 2.33 21.90 8.73
N LEU A 150 2.46 20.63 8.37
CA LEU A 150 1.55 19.90 7.49
C LEU A 150 0.38 19.24 8.22
N ILE A 151 0.40 19.22 9.56
CA ILE A 151 -0.65 18.59 10.38
C ILE A 151 -1.97 19.35 10.19
N LEU A 152 -2.99 18.62 9.74
CA LEU A 152 -4.34 19.12 9.57
C LEU A 152 -5.06 19.27 10.92
N PRO A 153 -6.03 20.19 11.04
CA PRO A 153 -6.88 20.28 12.23
C PRO A 153 -7.90 19.13 12.33
N GLU A 154 -8.25 18.50 11.21
CA GLU A 154 -9.12 17.33 11.14
C GLU A 154 -8.77 16.47 9.91
N ILE A 155 -8.94 15.15 10.03
CA ILE A 155 -8.99 14.25 8.88
C ILE A 155 -10.46 14.15 8.46
N ALA A 156 -10.76 14.43 7.19
CA ALA A 156 -12.10 14.33 6.63
C ALA A 156 -12.09 13.46 5.37
N TRP A 157 -13.02 12.51 5.26
CA TRP A 157 -13.13 11.60 4.12
C TRP A 157 -14.57 11.15 3.90
N SER A 158 -14.82 10.50 2.77
CA SER A 158 -16.13 9.95 2.43
C SER A 158 -16.04 8.52 1.91
N ILE A 159 -17.01 7.69 2.27
CA ILE A 159 -17.17 6.34 1.74
C ILE A 159 -18.24 6.34 0.66
N ASN A 160 -17.87 5.94 -0.56
CA ASN A 160 -18.77 5.93 -1.71
C ASN A 160 -19.55 4.60 -1.81
N LYS A 161 -20.17 4.17 -0.71
CA LYS A 161 -21.00 2.96 -0.63
C LYS A 161 -22.38 3.32 -0.04
N ASN A 162 -23.39 2.49 -0.34
CA ASN A 162 -24.72 2.58 0.29
C ASN A 162 -24.83 1.72 1.55
N SER A 163 -23.86 0.84 1.77
CA SER A 163 -23.74 0.01 2.95
C SER A 163 -22.29 -0.38 3.18
N ILE A 164 -21.97 -0.67 4.43
CA ILE A 164 -20.69 -1.24 4.85
C ILE A 164 -20.93 -2.56 5.60
N LEU A 165 -19.90 -3.37 5.73
CA LEU A 165 -19.90 -4.61 6.49
C LEU A 165 -19.51 -4.37 7.96
N LYS A 166 -19.72 -5.39 8.80
CA LYS A 166 -19.39 -5.33 10.24
C LYS A 166 -17.94 -4.96 10.49
N ASN A 167 -17.00 -5.55 9.76
CA ASN A 167 -15.56 -5.25 9.86
C ASN A 167 -15.25 -3.77 9.62
N GLU A 168 -15.92 -3.12 8.67
CA GLU A 168 -15.78 -1.69 8.38
C GLU A 168 -16.38 -0.85 9.52
N LEU A 169 -17.54 -1.24 10.07
CA LEU A 169 -18.10 -0.58 11.26
C LEU A 169 -17.14 -0.67 12.46
N MET A 170 -16.55 -1.83 12.71
CA MET A 170 -15.60 -2.00 13.81
C MET A 170 -14.31 -1.20 13.57
N GLN A 171 -13.84 -1.09 12.32
CA GLN A 171 -12.72 -0.20 12.01
C GLN A 171 -13.05 1.27 12.29
N LEU A 172 -14.27 1.72 11.98
CA LEU A 172 -14.75 3.05 12.33
C LEU A 172 -14.76 3.26 13.86
N ASP A 173 -15.19 2.28 14.65
CA ASP A 173 -15.13 2.35 16.12
C ASP A 173 -13.68 2.46 16.65
N ILE A 174 -12.76 1.62 16.14
CA ILE A 174 -11.33 1.71 16.49
C ILE A 174 -10.77 3.10 16.16
N MET A 175 -11.08 3.64 14.98
CA MET A 175 -10.59 4.96 14.59
C MET A 175 -11.19 6.08 15.44
N ALA A 176 -12.44 5.95 15.88
CA ALA A 176 -13.08 6.90 16.79
C ALA A 176 -12.40 6.96 18.16
N THR A 177 -11.75 5.87 18.58
CA THR A 177 -11.16 5.70 19.91
C THR A 177 -9.64 5.79 19.95
N ALA A 178 -8.95 5.61 18.81
CA ALA A 178 -7.49 5.59 18.74
C ALA A 178 -6.83 6.86 19.29
N ASP A 179 -7.48 8.02 19.08
CA ASP A 179 -7.09 9.35 19.57
C ASP A 179 -5.58 9.65 19.44
N TRP A 180 -4.97 9.17 18.35
CA TRP A 180 -3.53 9.30 18.06
C TRP A 180 -2.57 8.65 19.09
N ASP A 181 -3.07 7.87 20.05
CA ASP A 181 -2.26 7.09 21.01
C ASP A 181 -1.81 5.77 20.42
N ARG A 182 -2.70 5.10 19.68
CA ARG A 182 -2.41 3.81 19.06
C ARG A 182 -2.26 3.96 17.55
N PRO A 183 -1.05 3.73 16.99
CA PRO A 183 -0.83 3.85 15.56
C PRO A 183 -1.67 2.83 14.77
N ILE A 184 -2.31 3.28 13.68
CA ILE A 184 -3.08 2.43 12.78
C ILE A 184 -2.33 2.28 11.45
N TYR A 185 -2.20 1.04 11.00
CA TYR A 185 -1.48 0.64 9.80
C TYR A 185 -2.35 -0.26 8.91
N PHE A 186 -2.05 -0.23 7.61
CA PHE A 186 -2.65 -1.08 6.59
C PHE A 186 -1.55 -1.74 5.76
N VAL A 187 -1.68 -3.02 5.44
CA VAL A 187 -0.70 -3.72 4.57
C VAL A 187 -0.76 -3.27 3.11
N ALA A 188 -1.90 -2.75 2.67
CA ALA A 188 -2.10 -2.27 1.31
C ALA A 188 -3.15 -1.15 1.30
N ALA A 189 -3.07 -0.28 0.29
CA ALA A 189 -4.11 0.69 -0.01
C ALA A 189 -4.83 0.36 -1.33
N GLY A 190 -6.00 0.94 -1.52
CA GLY A 190 -6.89 0.61 -2.64
C GLY A 190 -7.59 -0.75 -2.50
N SER A 191 -7.49 -1.41 -1.34
CA SER A 191 -8.38 -2.52 -0.98
C SER A 191 -9.67 -1.98 -0.35
N GLU A 192 -10.74 -2.76 -0.36
CA GLU A 192 -11.99 -2.39 0.33
C GLU A 192 -11.76 -2.01 1.81
N GLY A 193 -10.70 -2.54 2.43
CA GLY A 193 -10.33 -2.27 3.81
C GLY A 193 -9.76 -0.87 4.10
N ALA A 194 -9.30 -0.11 3.09
CA ALA A 194 -8.69 1.20 3.33
C ALA A 194 -9.72 2.35 3.51
N MET A 195 -11.01 2.11 3.24
CA MET A 195 -12.13 3.04 3.47
C MET A 195 -11.93 4.48 2.91
N ASN A 196 -11.24 4.62 1.77
CA ASN A 196 -10.90 5.92 1.16
C ASN A 196 -9.94 6.81 1.99
N LEU A 197 -9.17 6.23 2.92
CA LEU A 197 -8.20 6.93 3.76
C LEU A 197 -6.82 7.07 3.11
N GLU A 198 -6.63 6.58 1.88
CA GLU A 198 -5.34 6.62 1.16
C GLU A 198 -4.70 8.01 1.05
N PRO A 199 -5.46 9.12 0.92
CA PRO A 199 -4.87 10.46 0.96
C PRO A 199 -4.13 10.79 2.26
N PHE A 200 -4.37 10.05 3.34
CA PHE A 200 -3.79 10.25 4.68
C PHE A 200 -2.77 9.17 5.04
N PHE A 201 -2.38 8.33 4.08
CA PHE A 201 -1.39 7.29 4.33
C PHE A 201 0.03 7.85 4.30
N GLN A 202 0.91 7.25 5.09
CA GLN A 202 2.36 7.39 5.02
C GLN A 202 2.96 6.01 4.79
N MET A 203 3.78 5.86 3.74
CA MET A 203 4.46 4.61 3.43
C MET A 203 5.65 4.44 4.37
N ASP A 204 5.43 3.61 5.38
CA ASP A 204 6.29 3.44 6.54
C ASP A 204 7.14 2.16 6.39
N GLY A 205 7.47 1.78 5.15
CA GLY A 205 8.10 0.51 4.81
C GLY A 205 7.16 -0.34 3.95
N LEU A 206 6.87 -1.57 4.40
CA LEU A 206 5.91 -2.44 3.73
C LEU A 206 4.45 -2.10 4.10
N ALA A 207 4.23 -1.50 5.27
CA ALA A 207 2.91 -1.06 5.73
C ALA A 207 2.70 0.46 5.56
N TYR A 208 1.44 0.88 5.57
CA TYR A 208 1.01 2.26 5.43
C TYR A 208 0.39 2.76 6.74
N ARG A 209 0.99 3.79 7.36
CA ARG A 209 0.50 4.42 8.58
C ARG A 209 -0.58 5.45 8.26
N LEU A 210 -1.66 5.51 9.03
CA LEU A 210 -2.58 6.64 9.00
C LEU A 210 -1.96 7.84 9.74
N VAL A 211 -1.84 8.98 9.08
CA VAL A 211 -1.30 10.23 9.64
C VAL A 211 -2.18 11.43 9.28
N PRO A 212 -2.24 12.49 10.11
CA PRO A 212 -3.08 13.67 9.86
C PRO A 212 -2.43 14.67 8.88
N ILE A 213 -1.92 14.16 7.76
CA ILE A 213 -1.35 14.95 6.66
C ILE A 213 -2.03 14.50 5.38
N SER A 214 -2.59 15.45 4.62
CA SER A 214 -3.16 15.13 3.31
C SER A 214 -2.07 15.07 2.25
N SER A 215 -2.08 14.04 1.43
CA SER A 215 -1.27 13.88 0.23
C SER A 215 -2.17 13.39 -0.91
N PRO A 216 -3.12 14.24 -1.37
CA PRO A 216 -4.07 13.88 -2.40
C PRO A 216 -3.36 13.76 -3.76
N GLY A 217 -3.95 13.00 -4.68
CA GLY A 217 -3.46 12.91 -6.06
C GLY A 217 -2.39 11.84 -6.31
N ARG A 218 -2.15 10.94 -5.35
CA ARG A 218 -1.29 9.77 -5.57
C ARG A 218 -2.12 8.59 -6.12
N ASN A 219 -1.62 7.91 -7.14
CA ASN A 219 -2.28 6.77 -7.79
C ASN A 219 -1.97 5.43 -7.07
N PHE A 220 -2.51 4.31 -7.56
CA PHE A 220 -2.27 2.96 -6.99
C PHE A 220 -0.77 2.58 -6.87
N LEU A 221 0.13 3.23 -7.61
CA LEU A 221 1.57 2.98 -7.55
C LEU A 221 2.31 3.94 -6.62
N THR A 222 1.70 5.06 -6.26
CA THR A 222 2.39 6.17 -5.57
C THR A 222 1.73 6.57 -4.26
N TYR A 223 0.60 5.98 -3.86
CA TYR A 223 -0.10 6.36 -2.64
C TYR A 223 0.76 6.28 -1.37
N GLY A 224 0.32 7.06 -0.38
CA GLY A 224 1.00 7.30 0.87
C GLY A 224 2.16 8.28 0.72
N ARG A 225 2.24 9.31 1.58
CA ARG A 225 3.41 10.19 1.68
C ARG A 225 4.65 9.42 2.14
N ILE A 226 5.83 10.03 2.04
CA ILE A 226 7.07 9.43 2.53
C ILE A 226 7.68 10.37 3.57
N ASP A 227 8.01 9.81 4.72
CA ASP A 227 8.99 10.39 5.64
C ASP A 227 10.30 9.67 5.39
N THR A 228 11.23 10.36 4.71
CA THR A 228 12.50 9.80 4.21
C THR A 228 13.31 9.15 5.31
N ASP A 229 13.43 9.77 6.48
CA ASP A 229 14.22 9.25 7.59
C ASP A 229 13.65 7.93 8.14
N THR A 230 12.32 7.85 8.27
CA THR A 230 11.63 6.65 8.76
C THR A 230 11.71 5.51 7.75
N LEU A 231 11.46 5.81 6.47
CA LEU A 231 11.49 4.81 5.41
C LEU A 231 12.92 4.31 5.16
N TRP A 232 13.89 5.23 5.18
CA TRP A 232 15.33 4.91 5.09
C TRP A 232 15.76 3.94 6.17
N ASP A 233 15.53 4.27 7.45
CA ASP A 233 15.98 3.44 8.56
C ASP A 233 15.41 2.02 8.48
N ARG A 234 14.13 1.92 8.09
CA ARG A 234 13.48 0.63 7.93
C ARG A 234 14.07 -0.18 6.77
N MET A 235 14.13 0.39 5.59
CA MET A 235 14.58 -0.33 4.38
C MET A 235 16.08 -0.61 4.39
N MET A 236 16.89 0.30 4.90
CA MET A 236 18.35 0.20 4.81
C MET A 236 18.96 -0.50 6.03
N ASN A 237 18.39 -0.33 7.23
CA ASN A 237 19.01 -0.81 8.47
C ASN A 237 18.21 -1.93 9.16
N THR A 238 16.87 -1.89 9.11
CA THR A 238 16.03 -2.79 9.92
C THR A 238 15.56 -4.03 9.15
N PHE A 239 15.26 -3.88 7.86
CA PHE A 239 14.68 -4.95 7.06
C PHE A 239 15.65 -6.09 6.75
N ARG A 240 15.09 -7.29 6.65
CA ARG A 240 15.78 -8.51 6.23
C ARG A 240 15.36 -8.90 4.82
N TYR A 241 16.31 -9.34 4.00
CA TYR A 241 16.09 -9.64 2.58
C TYR A 241 16.42 -11.08 2.18
N GLY A 242 16.63 -11.98 3.17
CA GLY A 242 16.61 -13.41 2.94
C GLY A 242 17.69 -13.97 2.02
N ARG A 243 18.82 -13.25 1.85
CA ARG A 243 19.90 -13.61 0.92
C ARG A 243 19.41 -13.79 -0.53
N MET A 244 18.34 -13.09 -0.92
CA MET A 244 17.68 -13.29 -2.22
C MET A 244 18.57 -12.95 -3.42
N GLU A 245 19.64 -12.18 -3.19
CA GLU A 245 20.69 -11.83 -4.13
C GLU A 245 21.70 -12.97 -4.39
N GLU A 246 21.84 -13.91 -3.45
CA GLU A 246 22.93 -14.89 -3.49
C GLU A 246 22.74 -15.92 -4.61
N PRO A 247 23.81 -16.32 -5.34
CA PRO A 247 23.70 -17.26 -6.46
C PRO A 247 23.11 -18.63 -6.09
N ASP A 248 23.31 -19.09 -4.86
CA ASP A 248 22.86 -20.40 -4.35
C ASP A 248 21.38 -20.44 -3.92
N VAL A 249 20.69 -19.29 -3.84
CA VAL A 249 19.29 -19.21 -3.38
C VAL A 249 18.31 -19.23 -4.55
N TYR A 250 17.56 -20.31 -4.76
CA TYR A 250 16.53 -20.32 -5.81
C TYR A 250 15.27 -19.54 -5.38
N LEU A 251 14.83 -18.57 -6.20
CA LEU A 251 13.56 -17.86 -6.04
C LEU A 251 12.55 -18.44 -7.01
N ASP A 252 11.52 -19.10 -6.48
CA ASP A 252 10.43 -19.62 -7.31
C ASP A 252 9.47 -18.51 -7.77
N TYR A 253 8.50 -18.90 -8.59
CA TYR A 253 7.45 -18.00 -9.10
C TYR A 253 6.72 -17.24 -7.97
N TYR A 254 6.41 -17.89 -6.84
CA TYR A 254 5.65 -17.26 -5.77
C TYR A 254 6.49 -16.23 -5.01
N ASN A 255 7.79 -16.48 -4.83
CA ASN A 255 8.73 -15.52 -4.28
C ASN A 255 8.79 -14.26 -5.17
N ILE A 256 9.04 -14.45 -6.48
CA ILE A 256 9.12 -13.34 -7.45
C ILE A 256 7.80 -12.57 -7.50
N ARG A 257 6.67 -13.28 -7.61
CA ARG A 257 5.34 -12.68 -7.60
C ARG A 257 5.11 -11.86 -6.33
N THR A 258 5.53 -12.36 -5.17
CA THR A 258 5.35 -11.66 -3.90
C THR A 258 6.15 -10.35 -3.87
N LEU A 259 7.39 -10.35 -4.34
CA LEU A 259 8.21 -9.13 -4.45
C LEU A 259 7.57 -8.07 -5.36
N SER A 260 6.95 -8.50 -6.47
CA SER A 260 6.19 -7.61 -7.36
C SER A 260 4.88 -7.12 -6.73
N VAL A 261 4.15 -7.96 -5.99
CA VAL A 261 2.88 -7.58 -5.31
C VAL A 261 3.13 -6.54 -4.22
N ILE A 262 4.20 -6.70 -3.42
CA ILE A 262 4.60 -5.69 -2.43
C ILE A 262 5.32 -4.49 -3.06
N LYS A 263 5.63 -4.57 -4.36
CA LYS A 263 6.27 -3.53 -5.17
C LYS A 263 7.60 -3.08 -4.57
N LEU A 264 8.47 -4.03 -4.18
CA LEU A 264 9.68 -3.69 -3.42
C LEU A 264 10.60 -2.72 -4.17
N ARG A 265 10.82 -2.90 -5.48
CA ARG A 265 11.56 -1.97 -6.33
C ARG A 265 10.97 -0.57 -6.34
N ASN A 266 9.63 -0.48 -6.44
CA ASN A 266 8.93 0.80 -6.40
C ASN A 266 9.13 1.52 -5.06
N LYS A 267 9.19 0.80 -3.93
CA LYS A 267 9.46 1.41 -2.63
C LYS A 267 10.86 2.04 -2.59
N PHE A 268 11.87 1.36 -3.15
CA PHE A 268 13.22 1.91 -3.27
C PHE A 268 13.27 3.12 -4.21
N SER A 269 12.66 3.05 -5.39
CA SER A 269 12.66 4.18 -6.33
C SER A 269 11.96 5.40 -5.74
N ARG A 270 10.83 5.19 -5.04
CA ARG A 270 10.12 6.27 -4.34
C ARG A 270 10.92 6.87 -3.19
N LEU A 271 11.63 6.06 -2.41
CA LEU A 271 12.56 6.56 -1.38
C LEU A 271 13.65 7.44 -2.04
N ALA A 272 14.26 6.95 -3.12
CA ALA A 272 15.29 7.70 -3.84
C ALA A 272 14.76 9.02 -4.41
N SER A 273 13.57 9.04 -5.03
CA SER A 273 12.96 10.28 -5.55
C SER A 273 12.73 11.33 -4.46
N GLU A 274 12.26 10.94 -3.28
CA GLU A 274 12.04 11.88 -2.16
C GLU A 274 13.38 12.35 -1.56
N LEU A 275 14.40 11.48 -1.49
CA LEU A 275 15.76 11.88 -1.09
C LEU A 275 16.38 12.88 -2.08
N ILE A 276 16.16 12.69 -3.40
CA ILE A 276 16.59 13.65 -4.43
C ILE A 276 15.88 14.99 -4.24
N ALA A 277 14.57 14.99 -3.99
CA ALA A 277 13.80 16.21 -3.72
C ALA A 277 14.29 16.95 -2.46
N GLU A 278 14.81 16.23 -1.47
CA GLU A 278 15.47 16.76 -0.28
C GLU A 278 16.96 17.15 -0.50
N ASN A 279 17.49 17.04 -1.73
CA ASN A 279 18.90 17.23 -2.07
C ASN A 279 19.88 16.26 -1.37
N LYS A 280 19.41 15.10 -0.91
CA LYS A 280 20.22 14.03 -0.30
C LYS A 280 20.69 13.02 -1.36
N ILE A 281 21.47 13.50 -2.33
CA ILE A 281 21.85 12.73 -3.53
C ILE A 281 22.64 11.46 -3.18
N ASP A 282 23.63 11.54 -2.28
CA ASP A 282 24.43 10.37 -1.87
C ASP A 282 23.55 9.25 -1.28
N SER A 283 22.58 9.63 -0.44
CA SER A 283 21.61 8.68 0.12
C SER A 283 20.70 8.10 -0.97
N ALA A 284 20.22 8.91 -1.91
CA ALA A 284 19.41 8.40 -3.02
C ALA A 284 20.17 7.34 -3.83
N ILE A 285 21.44 7.59 -4.16
CA ILE A 285 22.30 6.62 -4.86
C ILE A 285 22.45 5.34 -4.04
N MET A 286 22.73 5.43 -2.74
CA MET A 286 22.82 4.25 -1.87
C MET A 286 21.54 3.41 -1.83
N ALA A 287 20.36 4.05 -1.80
CA ALA A 287 19.08 3.32 -1.85
C ALA A 287 18.87 2.61 -3.20
N LEU A 288 19.23 3.27 -4.31
CA LEU A 288 19.16 2.69 -5.66
C LEU A 288 20.13 1.52 -5.81
N ASP A 289 21.38 1.70 -5.37
CA ASP A 289 22.42 0.66 -5.45
C ASP A 289 22.00 -0.56 -4.64
N ARG A 290 21.48 -0.35 -3.42
CA ARG A 290 20.96 -1.43 -2.57
C ARG A 290 19.81 -2.19 -3.24
N CYS A 291 18.91 -1.49 -3.93
CA CYS A 291 17.83 -2.13 -4.67
C CYS A 291 18.35 -3.04 -5.79
N MET A 292 19.37 -2.60 -6.53
CA MET A 292 19.95 -3.34 -7.65
C MET A 292 20.82 -4.52 -7.20
N GLU A 293 21.54 -4.36 -6.08
CA GLU A 293 22.28 -5.43 -5.40
C GLU A 293 21.34 -6.54 -4.93
N LEU A 294 20.24 -6.17 -4.28
CA LEU A 294 19.27 -7.09 -3.71
C LEU A 294 18.43 -7.82 -4.76
N MET A 295 18.08 -7.16 -5.87
CA MET A 295 17.18 -7.69 -6.90
C MET A 295 17.80 -7.61 -8.31
N PRO A 296 18.96 -8.25 -8.54
CA PRO A 296 19.58 -8.27 -9.85
C PRO A 296 18.73 -9.10 -10.82
N HIS A 297 18.73 -8.73 -12.11
CA HIS A 297 17.88 -9.34 -13.14
C HIS A 297 17.83 -10.88 -13.13
N PRO A 298 18.96 -11.61 -13.03
CA PRO A 298 18.93 -13.08 -13.06
C PRO A 298 18.24 -13.72 -11.86
N LYS A 299 18.10 -12.99 -10.74
CA LYS A 299 17.43 -13.44 -9.52
C LYS A 299 15.99 -12.99 -9.51
N VAL A 300 15.77 -11.70 -9.76
CA VAL A 300 14.45 -11.08 -9.85
C VAL A 300 14.36 -10.44 -11.22
N PRO A 301 13.61 -11.02 -12.17
CA PRO A 301 13.48 -10.47 -13.52
C PRO A 301 13.09 -9.00 -13.50
N TYR A 302 13.53 -8.25 -14.50
CA TYR A 302 13.15 -6.85 -14.63
C TYR A 302 11.67 -6.75 -14.96
N ASP A 303 11.02 -5.76 -14.37
CA ASP A 303 9.58 -5.55 -14.45
C ASP A 303 9.27 -4.05 -14.62
N ALA A 304 7.99 -3.71 -14.62
CA ALA A 304 7.51 -2.34 -14.80
C ALA A 304 7.99 -1.34 -13.72
N PHE A 305 8.67 -1.80 -12.66
CA PHE A 305 9.22 -0.95 -11.61
C PHE A 305 10.70 -0.59 -11.80
N VAL A 306 11.33 -1.10 -12.86
CA VAL A 306 12.73 -0.80 -13.19
C VAL A 306 12.93 0.57 -13.87
N PRO A 307 12.08 1.05 -14.80
CA PRO A 307 12.28 2.37 -15.42
C PRO A 307 12.41 3.53 -14.41
N PRO A 308 11.59 3.61 -13.34
CA PRO A 308 11.78 4.62 -12.30
C PRO A 308 13.15 4.57 -11.60
N LEU A 309 13.76 3.38 -11.47
CA LEU A 309 15.12 3.25 -10.91
C LEU A 309 16.17 3.83 -11.87
N ALA A 310 16.10 3.49 -13.16
CA ALA A 310 17.00 4.03 -14.18
C ALA A 310 16.92 5.56 -14.25
N ARG A 311 15.70 6.11 -14.24
CA ARG A 311 15.45 7.56 -14.20
C ARG A 311 16.08 8.20 -12.97
N ALA A 312 15.89 7.61 -11.79
CA ALA A 312 16.44 8.15 -10.55
C ALA A 312 17.98 8.17 -10.53
N TYR A 313 18.65 7.21 -11.19
CA TYR A 313 20.11 7.29 -11.39
C TYR A 313 20.51 8.48 -12.24
N TYR A 314 19.82 8.73 -13.36
CA TYR A 314 20.08 9.93 -14.17
C TYR A 314 19.84 11.22 -13.38
N ASP A 315 18.76 11.28 -12.59
CA ASP A 315 18.44 12.43 -11.72
C ASP A 315 19.51 12.67 -10.64
N CYS A 316 20.26 11.62 -10.26
CA CYS A 316 21.41 11.71 -9.36
C CYS A 316 22.75 12.02 -10.08
N ASN A 317 22.72 12.35 -11.37
CA ASN A 317 23.93 12.49 -12.23
C ASN A 317 24.78 11.20 -12.27
N GLN A 318 24.13 10.03 -12.31
CA GLN A 318 24.76 8.73 -12.52
C GLN A 318 24.39 8.20 -13.91
N GLN A 319 24.82 8.90 -14.95
CA GLN A 319 24.44 8.64 -16.35
C GLN A 319 24.78 7.21 -16.78
N GLU A 320 26.00 6.74 -16.49
CA GLU A 320 26.45 5.40 -16.87
C GLU A 320 25.56 4.31 -16.27
N LYS A 321 25.25 4.38 -14.97
CA LYS A 321 24.36 3.43 -14.29
C LYS A 321 22.93 3.47 -14.83
N GLY A 322 22.40 4.68 -15.06
CA GLY A 322 21.07 4.86 -15.64
C GLY A 322 20.98 4.25 -17.04
N PHE A 323 22.01 4.45 -17.86
CA PHE A 323 22.11 3.93 -19.21
C PHE A 323 22.29 2.41 -19.25
N GLU A 324 23.11 1.84 -18.37
CA GLU A 324 23.30 0.39 -18.28
C GLU A 324 21.97 -0.34 -17.99
N ILE A 325 21.20 0.16 -17.02
CA ILE A 325 19.89 -0.42 -16.67
C ILE A 325 18.91 -0.28 -17.84
N LEU A 326 18.86 0.90 -18.47
CA LEU A 326 18.03 1.16 -19.63
C LEU A 326 18.34 0.20 -20.77
N ARG A 327 19.61 0.09 -21.19
CA ARG A 327 20.03 -0.78 -22.30
C ARG A 327 19.71 -2.24 -22.00
N LYS A 328 20.07 -2.71 -20.81
CA LYS A 328 19.79 -4.09 -20.40
C LYS A 328 18.30 -4.42 -20.44
N HIS A 329 17.43 -3.55 -19.91
CA HIS A 329 16.00 -3.82 -19.94
C HIS A 329 15.43 -3.73 -21.34
N VAL A 330 15.87 -2.77 -22.16
CA VAL A 330 15.48 -2.66 -23.56
C VAL A 330 15.83 -3.92 -24.35
N ASP A 331 17.02 -4.48 -24.16
CA ASP A 331 17.45 -5.70 -24.86
C ASP A 331 16.56 -6.89 -24.48
N LEU A 332 16.26 -7.06 -23.19
CA LEU A 332 15.32 -8.08 -22.70
C LEU A 332 13.92 -7.91 -23.30
N LEU A 333 13.40 -6.67 -23.36
CA LEU A 333 12.09 -6.39 -23.94
C LEU A 333 12.03 -6.70 -25.44
N LYS A 334 13.14 -6.49 -26.17
CA LYS A 334 13.24 -6.87 -27.59
C LYS A 334 13.26 -8.39 -27.75
N GLU A 335 13.99 -9.11 -26.91
CA GLU A 335 14.02 -10.57 -26.89
C GLU A 335 12.63 -11.14 -26.59
N ASP A 336 11.94 -10.60 -25.59
CA ASP A 336 10.57 -10.96 -25.24
C ASP A 336 9.61 -10.75 -26.43
N LEU A 337 9.64 -9.57 -27.04
CA LEU A 337 8.80 -9.30 -28.22
C LEU A 337 9.16 -10.20 -29.40
N ALA A 338 10.44 -10.47 -29.65
CA ALA A 338 10.85 -11.42 -30.68
C ALA A 338 10.28 -12.81 -30.41
N TYR A 339 10.37 -13.30 -29.17
CA TYR A 339 9.82 -14.57 -28.75
C TYR A 339 8.29 -14.61 -28.91
N TYR A 340 7.56 -13.61 -28.39
CA TYR A 340 6.10 -13.55 -28.50
C TYR A 340 5.63 -13.59 -29.96
N TYR A 341 6.35 -12.90 -30.86
CA TYR A 341 6.04 -12.86 -32.29
C TYR A 341 6.58 -14.06 -33.09
N ASP A 342 7.36 -14.95 -32.48
CA ASP A 342 7.73 -16.25 -33.05
C ASP A 342 6.70 -17.34 -32.72
N LEU A 343 5.99 -17.20 -31.60
CA LEU A 343 4.92 -18.12 -31.19
C LEU A 343 3.77 -18.16 -32.20
N LYS A 344 3.09 -19.30 -32.32
CA LYS A 344 1.84 -19.40 -33.10
C LYS A 344 0.80 -18.39 -32.58
N ARG A 345 -0.04 -17.89 -33.49
CA ARG A 345 -1.07 -16.88 -33.20
C ARG A 345 -1.94 -17.25 -31.98
N GLU A 346 -2.34 -18.51 -31.85
CA GLU A 346 -3.17 -19.00 -30.74
C GLU A 346 -2.52 -18.80 -29.35
N TYR A 347 -1.21 -18.97 -29.23
CA TYR A 347 -0.48 -18.72 -27.98
C TYR A 347 -0.15 -17.24 -27.81
N ARG A 348 0.20 -16.55 -28.90
CA ARG A 348 0.48 -15.11 -28.86
C ARG A 348 -0.71 -14.29 -28.36
N GLN A 349 -1.93 -14.69 -28.72
CA GLN A 349 -3.16 -14.03 -28.26
C GLN A 349 -3.37 -14.12 -26.75
N THR A 350 -2.82 -15.13 -26.07
CA THR A 350 -2.88 -15.21 -24.61
C THR A 350 -1.88 -14.30 -23.91
N LEU A 351 -0.96 -13.68 -24.67
CA LEU A 351 0.12 -12.81 -24.19
C LEU A 351 -0.11 -11.32 -24.53
N ASP A 352 -1.36 -10.91 -24.81
CA ASP A 352 -1.67 -9.52 -25.18
C ASP A 352 -1.28 -8.51 -24.10
N TYR A 353 -1.36 -8.90 -22.82
CA TYR A 353 -0.96 -8.04 -21.71
C TYR A 353 0.56 -7.81 -21.73
N GLU A 354 1.34 -8.87 -21.85
CA GLU A 354 2.80 -8.87 -21.90
C GLU A 354 3.30 -8.06 -23.10
N ILE A 355 2.73 -8.29 -24.29
CA ILE A 355 3.08 -7.53 -25.50
C ILE A 355 2.82 -6.03 -25.32
N ARG A 356 1.65 -5.66 -24.79
CA ARG A 356 1.33 -4.24 -24.53
C ARG A 356 2.25 -3.62 -23.49
N LEU A 357 2.56 -4.36 -22.43
CA LEU A 357 3.47 -3.89 -21.40
C LEU A 357 4.88 -3.66 -21.97
N SER A 358 5.41 -4.61 -22.74
CA SER A 358 6.73 -4.46 -23.36
C SER A 358 6.79 -3.26 -24.31
N LEU A 359 5.76 -3.06 -25.14
CA LEU A 359 5.66 -1.88 -26.00
C LEU A 359 5.60 -0.58 -25.20
N GLN A 360 4.81 -0.53 -24.12
CA GLN A 360 4.73 0.64 -23.25
C GLN A 360 6.08 0.96 -22.60
N LEU A 361 6.81 -0.06 -22.12
CA LEU A 361 8.11 0.12 -21.49
C LEU A 361 9.17 0.56 -22.50
N LEU A 362 9.17 0.03 -23.72
CA LEU A 362 10.05 0.52 -24.80
C LEU A 362 9.78 2.01 -25.08
N GLN A 363 8.51 2.41 -25.17
CA GLN A 363 8.15 3.81 -25.37
C GLN A 363 8.59 4.70 -24.19
N GLU A 364 8.50 4.21 -22.96
CA GLU A 364 8.99 4.93 -21.77
C GLU A 364 10.53 5.09 -21.80
N TYR A 365 11.28 4.03 -22.14
CA TYR A 365 12.73 4.09 -22.26
C TYR A 365 13.20 4.96 -23.42
N GLN A 366 12.47 4.98 -24.54
CA GLN A 366 12.75 5.87 -25.66
C GLN A 366 12.64 7.34 -25.23
N ASN A 367 11.56 7.69 -24.52
CA ASN A 367 11.39 9.04 -23.96
C ASN A 367 12.47 9.39 -22.94
N MET A 368 12.85 8.43 -22.09
CA MET A 368 13.92 8.60 -21.11
C MET A 368 15.27 8.86 -21.80
N ALA A 369 15.64 8.04 -22.79
CA ALA A 369 16.87 8.20 -23.55
C ALA A 369 16.95 9.57 -24.23
N MET A 370 15.85 10.03 -24.87
CA MET A 370 15.79 11.38 -25.44
C MET A 370 15.99 12.47 -24.39
N GLN A 371 15.32 12.35 -23.24
CA GLN A 371 15.36 13.35 -22.17
C GLN A 371 16.77 13.55 -21.59
N TYR A 372 17.56 12.48 -21.48
CA TYR A 372 18.91 12.53 -20.90
C TYR A 372 20.04 12.59 -21.94
N GLY A 373 19.71 12.77 -23.22
CA GLY A 373 20.69 13.02 -24.29
C GLY A 373 21.26 11.77 -24.98
N GLU A 374 20.68 10.60 -24.75
CA GLU A 374 21.07 9.31 -25.35
C GLU A 374 20.42 9.12 -26.72
N GLN A 375 20.73 10.02 -27.67
CA GLN A 375 19.99 10.13 -28.93
C GLN A 375 20.05 8.85 -29.80
N GLU A 376 21.22 8.24 -29.95
CA GLU A 376 21.38 7.01 -30.75
C GLU A 376 20.53 5.87 -30.18
N ALA A 377 20.52 5.71 -28.85
CA ALA A 377 19.70 4.71 -28.19
C ALA A 377 18.20 5.00 -28.34
N ALA A 378 17.79 6.27 -28.25
CA ALA A 378 16.39 6.66 -28.46
C ALA A 378 15.89 6.33 -29.88
N GLU A 379 16.71 6.60 -30.90
CA GLU A 379 16.40 6.29 -32.30
C GLU A 379 16.27 4.77 -32.51
N GLU A 380 17.21 3.99 -31.97
CA GLU A 380 17.20 2.53 -32.01
C GLU A 380 15.95 1.95 -31.33
N ILE A 381 15.61 2.42 -30.13
CA ILE A 381 14.43 1.95 -29.40
C ILE A 381 13.15 2.28 -30.18
N ASN A 382 13.06 3.48 -30.77
CA ASN A 382 11.91 3.90 -31.56
C ASN A 382 11.74 3.02 -32.82
N GLU A 383 12.81 2.64 -33.50
CA GLU A 383 12.74 1.73 -34.64
C GLU A 383 12.16 0.37 -34.24
N HIS A 384 12.67 -0.22 -33.17
CA HIS A 384 12.16 -1.48 -32.64
C HIS A 384 10.69 -1.38 -32.19
N PHE A 385 10.34 -0.34 -31.44
CA PHE A 385 8.96 -0.08 -31.02
C PHE A 385 8.02 -0.02 -32.23
N ASN A 386 8.37 0.78 -33.25
CA ASN A 386 7.53 0.93 -34.44
C ASN A 386 7.34 -0.39 -35.20
N ASN A 387 8.40 -1.20 -35.34
CA ASN A 387 8.30 -2.51 -36.01
C ASN A 387 7.27 -3.42 -35.31
N TYR A 388 7.36 -3.59 -34.00
CA TYR A 388 6.43 -4.44 -33.25
C TYR A 388 5.04 -3.82 -33.09
N TYR A 389 4.94 -2.50 -32.95
CA TYR A 389 3.65 -1.81 -32.85
C TYR A 389 2.83 -1.96 -34.14
N GLN A 390 3.46 -1.89 -35.32
CA GLN A 390 2.77 -2.14 -36.58
C GLN A 390 2.25 -3.59 -36.68
N ARG A 391 3.05 -4.58 -36.26
CA ARG A 391 2.60 -5.98 -36.19
C ARG A 391 1.43 -6.16 -35.22
N TYR A 392 1.49 -5.49 -34.07
CA TYR A 392 0.42 -5.50 -33.07
C TYR A 392 -0.90 -4.97 -33.62
N LEU A 393 -0.88 -3.87 -34.38
CA LEU A 393 -2.07 -3.31 -35.03
C LEU A 393 -2.63 -4.24 -36.11
N GLN A 394 -1.77 -4.85 -36.93
CA GLN A 394 -2.18 -5.75 -38.01
C GLN A 394 -2.91 -7.01 -37.53
N GLU A 395 -2.62 -7.50 -36.32
CA GLU A 395 -3.30 -8.68 -35.78
C GLU A 395 -4.70 -8.40 -35.19
N ARG A 396 -4.99 -7.12 -34.95
CA ARG A 396 -6.25 -6.63 -34.38
C ARG A 396 -7.21 -6.03 -35.41
N GLY A 397 -6.70 -5.63 -36.57
CA GLY A 397 -7.52 -5.34 -37.77
C GLY A 397 -7.92 -6.62 -38.48
#